data_AF-A0A2V8HHG5-F1
#
_entry.id   AF-A0A2V8HHG5-F1
#
_cell.length_a   1.000
_cell.length_b   1.000
_cell.length_c   1.000
_cell.angle_alpha   90.00
_cell.angle_beta   90.00
_cell.angle_gamma   90.00
#
_symmetry.space_group_name_H-M   'P 1'
#
loop_
_entity.id
_entity.type
_entity.pdbx_description
1 polymer ?
#
loop_
_entity_poly.entity_id
_entity_poly.type
_entity_poly.pdbx_seq_one_letter_code
_entity_poly.pdbx_strand_id
1 'polypeptide(L)'
;MTSEWRSLHVYTPAIDPLVIDVIDPFFAAHGDDLDCGFWERRLAGGPHVRVRMRAERTRLDAIALELRTRLEGWLALHPALARTDYSPARVRRLLEMEGVDPASEDLAHRHGVVTEGTYPELGKTYASPAARQLAEDFKCARGPLAAAILRAAEPRDELTLRLYCGLALFAGRGRYSAGSVSFKSHWEHFALTLPEAAIDRFTRSYEQHRPRLFVLMDDVQHAWHTAARAVEAPLLDRWWRLLATIDEQAAAVLRRGQPISMPPSGVDPRAGPHGRSGVRAAHRRSEFVETLWAYDGVEMALYHDRPFQRRRALVNLLYELVAALAFTPIDRQTFCHHIFRAVEDREGCDLTAVMRHNIPRVLQRSRDALPRDAGAGAPATAKPTDSGSGA
;
A
#
# COMPACT_ATOMS: atom_id res chain seq x y z
N MET A 1 21.47 -12.61 -22.23
CA MET A 1 21.74 -11.19 -21.93
C MET A 1 21.14 -10.90 -20.58
N THR A 2 21.91 -10.32 -19.65
CA THR A 2 21.46 -10.06 -18.28
C THR A 2 20.86 -8.66 -18.19
N SER A 3 19.59 -8.56 -17.81
CA SER A 3 18.96 -7.26 -17.54
C SER A 3 19.51 -6.64 -16.26
N GLU A 4 19.74 -5.34 -16.25
CA GLU A 4 20.24 -4.58 -15.11
C GLU A 4 19.24 -3.51 -14.67
N TRP A 5 19.33 -3.07 -13.43
CA TRP A 5 18.60 -1.89 -12.95
C TRP A 5 19.48 -0.64 -13.00
N ARG A 6 18.88 0.49 -13.38
CA ARG A 6 19.41 1.84 -13.19
C ARG A 6 18.40 2.70 -12.45
N SER A 7 18.90 3.59 -11.59
CA SER A 7 18.07 4.55 -10.85
C SER A 7 18.65 5.95 -10.99
N LEU A 8 17.90 6.86 -11.60
CA LEU A 8 18.22 8.29 -11.67
C LEU A 8 17.40 9.04 -10.61
N HIS A 9 18.07 9.81 -9.76
CA HIS A 9 17.45 10.59 -8.70
C HIS A 9 17.46 12.06 -9.11
N VAL A 10 16.29 12.70 -9.14
CA VAL A 10 16.12 14.07 -9.63
C VAL A 10 15.61 14.94 -8.50
N TYR A 11 16.48 15.78 -7.96
CA TYR A 11 16.19 16.58 -6.77
C TYR A 11 15.52 17.89 -7.15
N THR A 12 14.20 17.97 -6.97
CA THR A 12 13.38 19.14 -7.24
C THR A 12 12.08 19.08 -6.44
N PRO A 13 11.56 20.20 -5.92
CA PRO A 13 10.23 20.23 -5.32
C PRO A 13 9.10 20.20 -6.36
N ALA A 14 9.35 20.54 -7.63
CA ALA A 14 8.32 20.50 -8.68
C ALA A 14 8.26 19.13 -9.36
N ILE A 15 7.96 18.10 -8.57
CA ILE A 15 7.89 16.73 -9.07
C ILE A 15 6.72 16.56 -10.05
N ASP A 16 5.58 17.22 -9.83
CA ASP A 16 4.39 17.00 -10.67
C ASP A 16 4.63 17.47 -12.11
N PRO A 17 5.09 18.71 -12.36
CA PRO A 17 5.46 19.14 -13.71
C PRO A 17 6.56 18.26 -14.32
N LEU A 18 7.60 17.90 -13.56
CA LEU A 18 8.66 17.01 -14.05
C LEU A 18 8.11 15.65 -14.53
N VAL A 19 7.17 15.07 -13.77
CA VAL A 19 6.51 13.81 -14.14
C VAL A 19 5.71 13.99 -15.42
N ILE A 20 4.94 15.07 -15.51
CA ILE A 20 4.06 15.37 -16.64
C ILE A 20 4.83 15.66 -17.93
N ASP A 21 5.91 16.44 -17.84
CA ASP A 21 6.64 17.01 -18.97
C ASP A 21 7.75 16.08 -19.47
N VAL A 22 8.37 15.30 -18.57
CA VAL A 22 9.56 14.51 -18.90
C VAL A 22 9.34 13.02 -18.66
N ILE A 23 9.02 12.62 -17.44
CA ILE A 23 9.09 11.20 -17.05
C ILE A 23 7.99 10.36 -17.72
N ASP A 24 6.74 10.82 -17.71
CA ASP A 24 5.63 10.09 -18.32
C ASP A 24 5.76 10.02 -19.86
N PRO A 25 6.06 11.12 -20.58
CA PRO A 25 6.33 11.05 -22.02
C PRO A 25 7.54 10.16 -22.37
N PHE A 26 8.58 10.15 -21.52
CA PHE A 26 9.73 9.29 -21.72
C PHE A 26 9.37 7.80 -21.62
N PHE A 27 8.64 7.40 -20.58
CA PHE A 27 8.20 6.00 -20.47
C PHE A 27 7.20 5.60 -21.56
N ALA A 28 6.36 6.52 -22.03
CA ALA A 28 5.50 6.27 -23.18
C ALA A 28 6.30 6.01 -24.47
N ALA A 29 7.44 6.69 -24.66
CA ALA A 29 8.30 6.51 -25.83
C ALA A 29 9.18 5.25 -25.80
N HIS A 30 9.56 4.78 -24.61
CA HIS A 30 10.48 3.65 -24.42
C HIS A 30 9.84 2.41 -23.77
N GLY A 31 8.51 2.34 -23.72
CA GLY A 31 7.80 1.25 -23.04
C GLY A 31 8.21 -0.14 -23.53
N ASP A 32 8.37 -0.31 -24.85
CA ASP A 32 8.75 -1.57 -25.48
C ASP A 32 10.26 -1.87 -25.39
N ASP A 33 11.07 -0.86 -25.06
CA ASP A 33 12.51 -0.97 -24.92
C ASP A 33 12.94 -1.44 -23.52
N LEU A 34 12.06 -1.27 -22.52
CA LEU A 34 12.30 -1.53 -21.12
C LEU A 34 11.58 -2.80 -20.64
N ASP A 35 12.26 -3.62 -19.85
CA ASP A 35 11.63 -4.72 -19.12
C ASP A 35 10.73 -4.22 -17.97
N CYS A 36 11.04 -3.04 -17.42
CA CYS A 36 10.21 -2.30 -16.47
C CYS A 36 10.71 -0.86 -16.36
N GLY A 37 9.79 0.09 -16.21
CA GLY A 37 10.08 1.49 -15.96
C GLY A 37 9.06 2.07 -14.97
N PHE A 38 9.53 2.68 -13.89
CA PHE A 38 8.65 3.33 -12.92
C PHE A 38 9.34 4.46 -12.15
N TRP A 39 8.57 5.21 -11.40
CA TRP A 39 9.09 6.30 -10.56
C TRP A 39 8.46 6.31 -9.16
N GLU A 40 9.19 6.89 -8.22
CA GLU A 40 8.79 7.02 -6.81
C GLU A 40 9.21 8.37 -6.25
N ARG A 41 8.32 9.01 -5.47
CA ARG A 41 8.64 10.21 -4.71
C ARG A 41 9.42 9.84 -3.46
N ARG A 42 10.38 10.69 -3.09
CA ARG A 42 11.23 10.50 -1.92
C ARG A 42 11.56 11.86 -1.31
N LEU A 43 11.88 11.83 -0.01
CA LEU A 43 12.20 13.02 0.79
C LEU A 43 13.62 13.00 1.37
N ALA A 44 14.26 11.83 1.47
CA ALA A 44 15.64 11.70 1.95
C ALA A 44 16.60 12.50 1.05
N GLY A 45 17.36 13.42 1.64
CA GLY A 45 18.26 14.30 0.88
C GLY A 45 17.55 15.43 0.12
N GLY A 46 16.26 15.66 0.38
CA GLY A 46 15.44 16.68 -0.29
C GLY A 46 14.29 16.07 -1.08
N PRO A 47 13.23 16.85 -1.40
CA PRO A 47 12.19 16.40 -2.32
C PRO A 47 12.79 15.98 -3.66
N HIS A 48 12.57 14.72 -4.03
CA HIS A 48 13.09 14.19 -5.29
C HIS A 48 12.21 13.05 -5.80
N VAL A 49 12.42 12.72 -7.07
CA VAL A 49 11.88 11.50 -7.68
C VAL A 49 13.02 10.56 -8.02
N ARG A 50 12.84 9.27 -7.73
CA ARG A 50 13.71 8.19 -8.22
C ARG A 50 13.05 7.58 -9.44
N VAL A 51 13.68 7.67 -10.60
CA VAL A 51 13.24 7.06 -11.86
C VAL A 51 14.04 5.79 -12.08
N ARG A 52 13.35 4.66 -12.13
CA ARG A 52 13.95 3.33 -12.20
C ARG A 52 13.63 2.67 -13.52
N MET A 53 14.64 2.05 -14.09
CA MET A 53 14.58 1.39 -15.39
C MET A 53 15.29 0.05 -15.31
N ARG A 54 14.71 -0.97 -15.94
CA ARG A 54 15.33 -2.27 -16.15
C ARG A 54 15.32 -2.60 -17.64
N ALA A 55 16.47 -2.94 -18.19
CA ALA A 55 16.63 -3.43 -19.55
C ALA A 55 17.98 -4.16 -19.70
N GLU A 56 18.26 -4.67 -20.89
CA GLU A 56 19.59 -5.12 -21.28
C GLU A 56 20.60 -3.96 -21.17
N ARG A 57 21.81 -4.25 -20.67
CA ARG A 57 22.81 -3.24 -20.27
C ARG A 57 23.13 -2.22 -21.36
N THR A 58 23.46 -2.65 -22.58
CA THR A 58 23.87 -1.71 -23.64
C THR A 58 22.76 -0.76 -24.04
N ARG A 59 21.52 -1.28 -24.11
CA ARG A 59 20.32 -0.47 -24.33
C ARG A 59 20.05 0.45 -23.15
N LEU A 60 20.19 -0.06 -21.92
CA LEU A 60 19.92 0.68 -20.69
C LEU A 60 20.85 1.88 -20.53
N ASP A 61 22.13 1.75 -20.87
CA ASP A 61 23.10 2.86 -20.80
C ASP A 61 22.71 4.01 -21.75
N ALA A 62 22.25 3.70 -22.97
CA ALA A 62 21.77 4.70 -23.93
C ALA A 62 20.49 5.40 -23.45
N ILE A 63 19.50 4.62 -23.01
CA ILE A 63 18.22 5.12 -22.49
C ILE A 63 18.43 5.99 -21.24
N ALA A 64 19.32 5.57 -20.33
CA ALA A 64 19.62 6.32 -19.11
C ALA A 64 20.34 7.64 -19.40
N LEU A 65 21.26 7.66 -20.37
CA LEU A 65 21.92 8.90 -20.81
C LEU A 65 20.90 9.88 -21.38
N GLU A 66 20.02 9.42 -22.27
CA GLU A 66 18.97 10.23 -22.85
C GLU A 66 18.05 10.84 -21.77
N LEU A 67 17.58 10.00 -20.83
CA LEU A 67 16.75 10.46 -19.72
C LEU A 67 17.48 11.51 -18.88
N ARG A 68 18.75 11.26 -18.53
CA ARG A 68 19.57 12.22 -17.77
C ARG A 68 19.63 13.57 -18.48
N THR A 69 19.94 13.60 -19.77
CA THR A 69 20.01 14.84 -20.56
C THR A 69 18.68 15.60 -20.56
N ARG A 70 17.55 14.91 -20.73
CA ARG A 70 16.21 15.53 -20.67
C ARG A 70 15.91 16.12 -19.29
N LEU A 71 16.25 15.39 -18.22
CA LEU A 71 16.05 15.83 -16.84
C LEU A 71 16.91 17.04 -16.49
N GLU A 72 18.20 17.02 -16.84
CA GLU A 72 19.13 18.14 -16.62
C GLU A 72 18.70 19.38 -17.43
N GLY A 73 18.32 19.20 -18.69
CA GLY A 73 17.77 20.27 -19.52
C GLY A 73 16.49 20.87 -18.93
N TRP A 74 15.58 20.04 -18.43
CA TRP A 74 14.37 20.52 -17.75
C TRP A 74 14.70 21.30 -16.48
N LEU A 75 15.64 20.83 -15.65
CA LEU A 75 16.07 21.55 -14.44
C LEU A 75 16.70 22.91 -14.77
N ALA A 76 17.50 22.99 -15.85
CA ALA A 76 18.10 24.25 -16.31
C ALA A 76 17.06 25.29 -16.74
N LEU A 77 15.92 24.86 -17.28
CA LEU A 77 14.80 25.73 -17.66
C LEU A 77 13.92 26.14 -16.46
N HIS A 78 14.04 25.47 -15.31
CA HIS A 78 13.22 25.72 -14.12
C HIS A 78 14.04 26.03 -12.84
N PRO A 79 15.00 26.99 -12.87
CA PRO A 79 15.90 27.24 -11.75
C PRO A 79 15.22 27.87 -10.51
N ALA A 80 14.05 28.51 -10.70
CA ALA A 80 13.33 29.24 -9.64
C ALA A 80 12.65 28.36 -8.59
N LEU A 81 12.73 27.03 -8.72
CA LEU A 81 12.14 26.06 -7.79
C LEU A 81 13.02 25.81 -6.54
N ALA A 82 13.89 26.75 -6.18
CA ALA A 82 15.02 26.55 -5.26
C ALA A 82 14.71 26.65 -3.76
N ARG A 83 13.52 27.09 -3.36
CA ARG A 83 13.19 27.23 -1.94
C ARG A 83 12.60 25.93 -1.40
N THR A 84 13.40 25.20 -0.63
CA THR A 84 12.94 24.07 0.19
C THR A 84 13.14 24.42 1.67
N ASP A 85 12.23 24.00 2.53
CA ASP A 85 12.36 24.04 3.99
C ASP A 85 13.01 22.74 4.52
N TYR A 86 13.89 22.12 3.72
CA TYR A 86 14.41 20.79 4.02
C TYR A 86 15.15 20.76 5.36
N SER A 87 14.78 19.78 6.19
CA SER A 87 15.40 19.52 7.47
C SER A 87 15.73 18.03 7.60
N PRO A 88 17.02 17.64 7.64
CA PRO A 88 17.42 16.26 7.88
C PRO A 88 16.82 15.68 9.16
N ALA A 89 16.67 16.51 10.20
CA ALA A 89 16.07 16.10 11.48
C ALA A 89 14.57 15.80 11.33
N ARG A 90 13.83 16.62 10.58
CA ARG A 90 12.42 16.36 10.26
C ARG A 90 12.27 15.08 9.45
N VAL A 91 13.11 14.89 8.43
CA VAL A 91 13.05 13.69 7.58
C VAL A 91 13.42 12.43 8.34
N ARG A 92 14.43 12.48 9.22
CA ARG A 92 14.77 11.36 10.11
C ARG A 92 13.56 10.90 10.92
N ARG A 93 12.83 11.83 11.55
CA ARG A 93 11.61 11.51 12.31
C ARG A 93 10.53 10.89 11.43
N LEU A 94 10.35 11.38 10.21
CA LEU A 94 9.39 10.81 9.25
C LEU A 94 9.78 9.37 8.87
N LEU A 95 11.06 9.11 8.60
CA LEU A 95 11.55 7.75 8.30
C LEU A 95 11.33 6.81 9.49
N GLU A 96 11.62 7.25 10.71
CA GLU A 96 11.37 6.47 11.94
C GLU A 96 9.87 6.16 12.12
N MET A 97 8.98 7.14 11.88
CA MET A 97 7.53 6.94 11.91
C MET A 97 7.05 5.96 10.82
N GLU A 98 7.74 5.91 9.69
CA GLU A 98 7.49 4.95 8.60
C GLU A 98 8.16 3.59 8.83
N GLY A 99 8.91 3.41 9.93
CA GLY A 99 9.64 2.18 10.23
C GLY A 99 10.85 1.94 9.32
N VAL A 100 11.32 2.98 8.64
CA VAL A 100 12.53 2.96 7.81
C VAL A 100 13.72 3.36 8.66
N ASP A 101 14.78 2.55 8.66
CA ASP A 101 16.04 2.90 9.34
C ASP A 101 16.66 4.15 8.69
N PRO A 102 16.73 5.29 9.40
CA PRO A 102 17.29 6.50 8.82
C PRO A 102 18.77 6.38 8.45
N ALA A 103 19.51 5.44 9.06
CA ALA A 103 20.91 5.18 8.72
C ALA A 103 21.07 4.50 7.35
N SER A 104 19.99 3.90 6.83
CA SER A 104 19.97 3.29 5.50
C SER A 104 19.73 4.30 4.36
N GLU A 105 19.44 5.56 4.69
CA GLU A 105 19.15 6.61 3.71
C GLU A 105 20.19 7.73 3.75
N ASP A 106 20.46 8.31 2.59
CA ASP A 106 21.29 9.52 2.48
C ASP A 106 20.45 10.77 2.74
N LEU A 107 20.77 11.48 3.82
CA LEU A 107 20.07 12.69 4.25
C LEU A 107 20.76 13.99 3.82
N ALA A 108 21.85 13.91 3.05
CA ALA A 108 22.53 15.09 2.53
C ALA A 108 21.62 15.85 1.56
N HIS A 109 21.34 17.12 1.87
CA HIS A 109 20.45 17.93 1.07
C HIS A 109 21.03 18.17 -0.33
N ARG A 110 20.21 17.91 -1.36
CA ARG A 110 20.49 18.18 -2.76
C ARG A 110 19.30 18.87 -3.39
N HIS A 111 19.58 19.72 -4.37
CA HIS A 111 18.57 20.47 -5.11
C HIS A 111 19.10 20.80 -6.50
N GLY A 112 18.25 20.74 -7.52
CA GLY A 112 18.58 21.16 -8.88
C GLY A 112 19.58 20.24 -9.59
N VAL A 113 19.69 18.98 -9.17
CA VAL A 113 20.68 18.03 -9.70
C VAL A 113 20.04 16.68 -10.03
N VAL A 114 20.62 16.00 -11.01
CA VAL A 114 20.38 14.58 -11.31
C VAL A 114 21.57 13.78 -10.80
N THR A 115 21.33 12.75 -10.01
CA THR A 115 22.37 11.82 -9.56
C THR A 115 21.99 10.41 -9.92
N GLU A 116 22.98 9.53 -10.06
CA GLU A 116 22.73 8.10 -10.16
C GLU A 116 22.69 7.49 -8.76
N GLY A 117 21.81 6.51 -8.57
CA GLY A 117 21.68 5.75 -7.33
C GLY A 117 21.64 4.26 -7.61
N THR A 118 21.93 3.47 -6.59
CA THR A 118 21.69 2.02 -6.66
C THR A 118 20.20 1.75 -6.48
N TYR A 119 19.69 0.76 -7.21
CA TYR A 119 18.44 0.12 -6.85
C TYR A 119 18.76 -1.08 -5.96
N PRO A 120 18.66 -0.95 -4.63
CA PRO A 120 18.88 -2.10 -3.77
C PRO A 120 17.79 -3.12 -4.08
N GLU A 121 18.18 -4.39 -4.26
CA GLU A 121 17.21 -5.47 -4.38
C GLU A 121 16.27 -5.44 -3.17
N LEU A 122 14.97 -5.26 -3.41
CA LEU A 122 13.93 -5.09 -2.38
C LEU A 122 13.64 -6.39 -1.58
N GLY A 123 14.59 -7.32 -1.52
CA GLY A 123 14.41 -8.68 -1.02
C GLY A 123 14.00 -8.77 0.45
N LYS A 124 14.30 -7.77 1.28
CA LYS A 124 13.89 -7.72 2.70
C LYS A 124 12.51 -7.09 2.93
N THR A 125 11.92 -6.46 1.91
CA THR A 125 10.65 -5.71 2.04
C THR A 125 9.43 -6.55 1.67
N TYR A 126 9.62 -7.60 0.87
CA TYR A 126 8.53 -8.42 0.34
C TYR A 126 8.64 -9.89 0.78
N ALA A 127 7.49 -10.54 0.91
CA ALA A 127 7.38 -11.91 1.43
C ALA A 127 7.98 -12.97 0.52
N SER A 128 8.09 -12.66 -0.77
CA SER A 128 8.65 -13.55 -1.77
C SER A 128 9.12 -12.76 -3.00
N PRO A 129 9.99 -13.35 -3.85
CA PRO A 129 10.33 -12.75 -5.14
C PRO A 129 9.12 -12.46 -6.02
N ALA A 130 8.08 -13.29 -5.95
CA ALA A 130 6.85 -13.08 -6.71
C ALA A 130 6.00 -11.93 -6.16
N ALA A 131 5.96 -11.74 -4.84
CA ALA A 131 5.34 -10.57 -4.22
C ALA A 131 6.06 -9.27 -4.61
N ARG A 132 7.39 -9.31 -4.68
CA ARG A 132 8.21 -8.20 -5.19
C ARG A 132 7.88 -7.91 -6.66
N GLN A 133 7.86 -8.93 -7.52
CA GLN A 133 7.54 -8.76 -8.94
C GLN A 133 6.13 -8.17 -9.12
N LEU A 134 5.14 -8.64 -8.36
CA LEU A 134 3.78 -8.06 -8.38
C LEU A 134 3.77 -6.56 -8.04
N ALA A 135 4.57 -6.13 -7.06
CA ALA A 135 4.68 -4.73 -6.69
C ALA A 135 5.40 -3.90 -7.77
N GLU A 136 6.45 -4.44 -8.39
CA GLU A 136 7.15 -3.83 -9.52
C GLU A 136 6.23 -3.69 -10.75
N ASP A 137 5.50 -4.75 -11.10
CA ASP A 137 4.53 -4.76 -12.20
C ASP A 137 3.46 -3.69 -11.99
N PHE A 138 2.94 -3.57 -10.77
CA PHE A 138 2.01 -2.50 -10.43
C PHE A 138 2.66 -1.12 -10.55
N LYS A 139 3.89 -0.94 -10.07
CA LYS A 139 4.60 0.35 -10.14
C LYS A 139 4.86 0.77 -11.58
N CYS A 140 5.16 -0.18 -12.48
CA CYS A 140 5.30 0.07 -13.91
C CYS A 140 3.93 0.39 -14.55
N ALA A 141 2.89 -0.41 -14.27
CA ALA A 141 1.57 -0.23 -14.88
C ALA A 141 0.78 1.00 -14.38
N ARG A 142 1.01 1.47 -13.16
CA ARG A 142 0.28 2.61 -12.58
C ARG A 142 0.73 3.97 -13.13
N GLY A 143 1.92 4.06 -13.73
CA GLY A 143 2.55 5.32 -14.15
C GLY A 143 1.62 6.21 -14.99
N PRO A 144 1.04 5.70 -16.09
CA PRO A 144 0.11 6.45 -16.93
C PRO A 144 -1.15 6.93 -16.21
N LEU A 145 -1.68 6.15 -15.26
CA LEU A 145 -2.83 6.56 -14.46
C LEU A 145 -2.45 7.69 -13.50
N ALA A 146 -1.31 7.57 -12.80
CA ALA A 146 -0.82 8.61 -11.91
C ALA A 146 -0.59 9.93 -12.68
N ALA A 147 0.07 9.89 -13.84
CA ALA A 147 0.29 11.07 -14.67
C ALA A 147 -1.02 11.69 -15.17
N ALA A 148 -2.00 10.87 -15.57
CA ALA A 148 -3.32 11.37 -15.98
C ALA A 148 -4.06 12.08 -14.83
N ILE A 149 -3.95 11.59 -13.59
CA ILE A 149 -4.49 12.26 -12.41
C ILE A 149 -3.75 13.57 -12.12
N LEU A 150 -2.42 13.60 -12.27
CA LEU A 150 -1.63 14.82 -12.07
C LEU A 150 -1.96 15.92 -13.10
N ARG A 151 -2.35 15.54 -14.32
CA ARG A 151 -2.80 16.47 -15.39
C ARG A 151 -4.27 16.91 -15.25
N ALA A 152 -5.08 16.20 -14.48
CA ALA A 152 -6.51 16.45 -14.42
C ALA A 152 -6.80 17.83 -13.81
N ALA A 153 -7.79 18.53 -14.35
CA ALA A 153 -8.25 19.81 -13.81
C ALA A 153 -9.05 19.65 -12.51
N GLU A 154 -9.53 18.45 -12.24
CA GLU A 154 -10.31 18.14 -11.04
C GLU A 154 -9.42 18.08 -9.78
N PRO A 155 -9.93 18.46 -8.59
CA PRO A 155 -9.19 18.30 -7.34
C PRO A 155 -8.66 16.87 -7.14
N ARG A 156 -7.35 16.77 -6.88
CA ARG A 156 -6.63 15.50 -6.80
C ARG A 156 -7.11 14.62 -5.66
N ASP A 157 -7.49 15.23 -4.55
CA ASP A 157 -8.06 14.58 -3.38
C ASP A 157 -9.40 13.92 -3.70
N GLU A 158 -10.29 14.60 -4.43
CA GLU A 158 -11.56 14.02 -4.89
C GLU A 158 -11.33 12.86 -5.87
N LEU A 159 -10.44 13.03 -6.84
CA LEU A 159 -10.03 11.94 -7.74
C LEU A 159 -9.50 10.73 -6.95
N THR A 160 -8.71 10.98 -5.90
CA THR A 160 -8.15 9.93 -5.06
C THR A 160 -9.21 9.25 -4.21
N LEU A 161 -10.16 10.00 -3.63
CA LEU A 161 -11.31 9.45 -2.92
C LEU A 161 -12.17 8.57 -3.85
N ARG A 162 -12.31 8.93 -5.12
CA ARG A 162 -12.94 8.05 -6.13
C ARG A 162 -12.17 6.76 -6.34
N LEU A 163 -10.82 6.77 -6.31
CA LEU A 163 -10.04 5.52 -6.37
C LEU A 163 -10.28 4.61 -5.16
N TYR A 164 -10.42 5.18 -3.95
CA TYR A 164 -10.78 4.42 -2.76
C TYR A 164 -12.18 3.82 -2.88
N CYS A 165 -13.16 4.61 -3.32
CA CYS A 165 -14.51 4.12 -3.60
C CYS A 165 -14.48 3.00 -4.66
N GLY A 166 -13.74 3.20 -5.75
CA GLY A 166 -13.58 2.23 -6.82
C GLY A 166 -12.95 0.92 -6.35
N LEU A 167 -11.95 0.99 -5.45
CA LEU A 167 -11.38 -0.20 -4.82
C LEU A 167 -12.37 -0.89 -3.88
N ALA A 168 -13.14 -0.14 -3.07
CA ALA A 168 -14.16 -0.72 -2.21
C ALA A 168 -15.22 -1.50 -3.01
N LEU A 169 -15.70 -0.93 -4.13
CA LEU A 169 -16.62 -1.67 -5.02
C LEU A 169 -15.95 -2.89 -5.64
N PHE A 170 -14.72 -2.75 -6.14
CA PHE A 170 -14.00 -3.86 -6.75
C PHE A 170 -13.79 -5.02 -5.75
N ALA A 171 -13.22 -4.74 -4.59
CA ALA A 171 -12.96 -5.72 -3.54
C ALA A 171 -14.24 -6.27 -2.90
N GLY A 172 -15.29 -5.45 -2.83
CA GLY A 172 -16.61 -5.80 -2.31
C GLY A 172 -17.56 -6.40 -3.34
N ARG A 173 -17.13 -6.59 -4.59
CA ARG A 173 -17.94 -7.08 -5.72
C ARG A 173 -19.23 -6.26 -5.92
N GLY A 174 -19.09 -4.94 -5.95
CA GLY A 174 -20.18 -3.98 -6.16
C GLY A 174 -20.88 -3.50 -4.88
N ARG A 175 -20.38 -3.87 -3.69
CA ARG A 175 -20.90 -3.42 -2.40
C ARG A 175 -19.84 -2.73 -1.56
N TYR A 176 -20.08 -1.49 -1.12
CA TYR A 176 -19.08 -0.77 -0.34
C TYR A 176 -18.78 -1.42 1.01
N SER A 177 -19.81 -1.81 1.78
CA SER A 177 -19.61 -2.45 3.10
C SER A 177 -18.68 -3.66 3.06
N ALA A 178 -18.71 -4.46 1.98
CA ALA A 178 -17.86 -5.64 1.84
C ALA A 178 -16.40 -5.32 1.52
N GLY A 179 -16.13 -4.19 0.85
CA GLY A 179 -14.79 -3.75 0.47
C GLY A 179 -14.12 -2.78 1.45
N SER A 180 -14.88 -2.08 2.29
CA SER A 180 -14.37 -0.99 3.13
C SER A 180 -13.86 -1.40 4.51
N VAL A 181 -14.02 -2.66 4.92
CA VAL A 181 -13.53 -3.16 6.22
C VAL A 181 -12.02 -2.93 6.38
N SER A 182 -11.25 -3.06 5.29
CA SER A 182 -9.81 -2.80 5.32
C SER A 182 -9.48 -1.34 5.60
N PHE A 183 -10.29 -0.38 5.16
CA PHE A 183 -10.07 1.04 5.46
C PHE A 183 -10.33 1.36 6.93
N LYS A 184 -11.40 0.81 7.52
CA LYS A 184 -11.64 0.90 8.98
C LYS A 184 -10.47 0.28 9.76
N SER A 185 -9.97 -0.88 9.33
CA SER A 185 -8.81 -1.51 9.98
C SER A 185 -7.57 -0.62 9.98
N HIS A 186 -7.19 -0.03 8.84
CA HIS A 186 -6.02 0.86 8.76
C HIS A 186 -6.19 2.11 9.62
N TRP A 187 -7.37 2.73 9.57
CA TRP A 187 -7.69 3.88 10.41
C TRP A 187 -7.63 3.54 11.89
N GLU A 188 -8.31 2.48 12.34
CA GLU A 188 -8.40 2.13 13.76
C GLU A 188 -7.03 1.81 14.35
N HIS A 189 -6.17 1.10 13.61
CA HIS A 189 -4.79 0.87 14.03
C HIS A 189 -3.99 2.18 14.15
N PHE A 190 -4.18 3.12 13.22
CA PHE A 190 -3.53 4.43 13.29
C PHE A 190 -4.08 5.30 14.42
N ALA A 191 -5.40 5.30 14.64
CA ALA A 191 -6.05 6.08 15.68
C ALA A 191 -5.61 5.67 17.10
N LEU A 192 -5.19 4.41 17.30
CA LEU A 192 -4.61 3.96 18.58
C LEU A 192 -3.33 4.71 18.97
N THR A 193 -2.59 5.25 18.00
CA THR A 193 -1.33 5.98 18.24
C THR A 193 -1.53 7.50 18.38
N LEU A 194 -2.78 7.98 18.35
CA LEU A 194 -3.10 9.40 18.37
C LEU A 194 -3.77 9.82 19.69
N PRO A 195 -3.54 11.05 20.16
CA PRO A 195 -4.36 11.63 21.22
C PRO A 195 -5.78 11.91 20.74
N GLU A 196 -6.75 11.92 21.65
CA GLU A 196 -8.18 12.13 21.36
C GLU A 196 -8.45 13.42 20.59
N ALA A 197 -7.83 14.54 21.00
CA ALA A 197 -7.97 15.82 20.30
C ALA A 197 -7.49 15.78 18.83
N ALA A 198 -6.60 14.86 18.46
CA ALA A 198 -6.22 14.67 17.07
C ALA A 198 -7.32 13.92 16.29
N ILE A 199 -7.93 12.92 16.91
CA ILE A 199 -9.04 12.14 16.34
C ILE A 199 -10.24 13.04 16.05
N ASP A 200 -10.58 13.96 16.96
CA ASP A 200 -11.65 14.94 16.77
C ASP A 200 -11.46 15.83 15.54
N ARG A 201 -10.21 16.07 15.11
CA ARG A 201 -9.94 16.79 13.86
C ARG A 201 -10.31 15.97 12.63
N PHE A 202 -10.06 14.66 12.64
CA PHE A 202 -10.48 13.78 11.55
C PHE A 202 -12.00 13.63 11.52
N THR A 203 -12.66 13.50 12.67
CA THR A 203 -14.13 13.45 12.77
C THR A 203 -14.77 14.71 12.19
N ARG A 204 -14.31 15.90 12.62
CA ARG A 204 -14.82 17.18 12.07
C ARG A 204 -14.51 17.33 10.58
N SER A 205 -13.33 16.90 10.13
CA SER A 205 -12.99 16.87 8.71
C SER A 205 -13.98 16.00 7.93
N TYR A 206 -14.30 14.82 8.42
CA TYR A 206 -15.30 13.95 7.79
C TYR A 206 -16.67 14.64 7.73
N GLU A 207 -17.16 15.21 8.83
CA GLU A 207 -18.46 15.89 8.89
C GLU A 207 -18.57 17.02 7.85
N GLN A 208 -17.49 17.79 7.67
CA GLN A 208 -17.41 18.86 6.67
C GLN A 208 -17.48 18.33 5.23
N HIS A 209 -16.83 17.20 4.95
CA HIS A 209 -16.75 16.63 3.60
C HIS A 209 -17.87 15.63 3.29
N ARG A 210 -18.66 15.22 4.29
CA ARG A 210 -19.68 14.16 4.17
C ARG A 210 -20.64 14.35 2.99
N PRO A 211 -21.26 15.52 2.76
CA PRO A 211 -22.16 15.70 1.62
C PRO A 211 -21.45 15.46 0.27
N ARG A 212 -20.22 15.95 0.13
CA ARG A 212 -19.43 15.77 -1.10
C ARG A 212 -19.01 14.32 -1.29
N LEU A 213 -18.61 13.63 -0.21
CA LEU A 213 -18.27 12.20 -0.25
C LEU A 213 -19.44 11.35 -0.73
N PHE A 214 -20.67 11.66 -0.33
CA PHE A 214 -21.85 10.92 -0.80
C PHE A 214 -22.07 11.08 -2.30
N VAL A 215 -21.90 12.30 -2.84
CA VAL A 215 -21.94 12.55 -4.28
C VAL A 215 -20.84 11.75 -5.01
N LEU A 216 -19.61 11.79 -4.51
CA LEU A 216 -18.50 11.02 -5.10
C LEU A 216 -18.78 9.51 -5.11
N MET A 217 -19.38 9.00 -4.03
CA MET A 217 -19.79 7.59 -3.96
C MET A 217 -20.93 7.29 -4.93
N ASP A 218 -21.90 8.19 -5.13
CA ASP A 218 -22.95 8.04 -6.14
C ASP A 218 -22.37 7.99 -7.55
N ASP A 219 -21.47 8.91 -7.88
CA ASP A 219 -20.80 8.96 -9.18
C ASP A 219 -20.03 7.66 -9.46
N VAL A 220 -19.27 7.17 -8.47
CA VAL A 220 -18.48 5.94 -8.61
C VAL A 220 -19.38 4.71 -8.71
N GLN A 221 -20.46 4.64 -7.92
CA GLN A 221 -21.44 3.56 -8.00
C GLN A 221 -22.15 3.56 -9.35
N HIS A 222 -22.53 4.73 -9.86
CA HIS A 222 -23.13 4.87 -11.19
C HIS A 222 -22.15 4.36 -12.27
N ALA A 223 -20.92 4.86 -12.28
CA ALA A 223 -19.88 4.42 -13.22
C ALA A 223 -19.57 2.92 -13.14
N TRP A 224 -19.75 2.28 -11.97
CA TRP A 224 -19.57 0.83 -11.82
C TRP A 224 -20.60 0.01 -12.60
N HIS A 225 -21.84 0.50 -12.69
CA HIS A 225 -22.95 -0.20 -13.34
C HIS A 225 -23.14 0.19 -14.82
N THR A 226 -22.60 1.33 -15.25
CA THR A 226 -22.79 1.82 -16.63
C THR A 226 -21.84 1.13 -17.62
N ALA A 227 -22.39 0.66 -18.74
CA ALA A 227 -21.61 0.05 -19.83
C ALA A 227 -20.67 1.06 -20.54
N ALA A 228 -21.00 2.36 -20.49
CA ALA A 228 -20.23 3.46 -21.10
C ALA A 228 -19.14 4.04 -20.18
N ARG A 229 -18.77 3.37 -19.08
CA ARG A 229 -17.82 3.89 -18.08
C ARG A 229 -16.46 4.34 -18.63
N ALA A 230 -16.00 3.75 -19.74
CA ALA A 230 -14.74 4.15 -20.37
C ALA A 230 -14.78 5.59 -20.93
N VAL A 231 -15.97 6.09 -21.27
CA VAL A 231 -16.21 7.45 -21.76
C VAL A 231 -16.60 8.38 -20.62
N GLU A 232 -17.53 7.95 -19.76
CA GLU A 232 -18.09 8.79 -18.69
C GLU A 232 -17.14 8.96 -17.49
N ALA A 233 -16.31 7.96 -17.21
CA ALA A 233 -15.41 7.93 -16.06
C ALA A 233 -14.04 7.31 -16.43
N PRO A 234 -13.29 7.89 -17.38
CA PRO A 234 -12.10 7.25 -17.97
C PRO A 234 -11.00 6.93 -16.94
N LEU A 235 -10.80 7.78 -15.92
CA LEU A 235 -9.82 7.51 -14.87
C LEU A 235 -10.22 6.33 -13.97
N LEU A 236 -11.52 6.19 -13.66
CA LEU A 236 -12.05 5.06 -12.91
C LEU A 236 -12.01 3.76 -13.72
N ASP A 237 -12.34 3.80 -15.02
CA ASP A 237 -12.21 2.63 -15.88
C ASP A 237 -10.75 2.16 -15.98
N ARG A 238 -9.80 3.08 -16.15
CA ARG A 238 -8.36 2.76 -16.11
C ARG A 238 -7.96 2.14 -14.77
N TRP A 239 -8.46 2.68 -13.66
CA TRP A 239 -8.21 2.14 -12.33
C TRP A 239 -8.75 0.72 -12.16
N TRP A 240 -9.99 0.46 -12.57
CA TRP A 240 -10.58 -0.89 -12.47
C TRP A 240 -9.90 -1.91 -13.38
N ARG A 241 -9.48 -1.51 -14.59
CA ARG A 241 -8.67 -2.39 -15.46
C ARG A 241 -7.33 -2.73 -14.81
N LEU A 242 -6.64 -1.74 -14.23
CA LEU A 242 -5.40 -1.97 -13.50
C LEU A 242 -5.63 -2.91 -12.30
N LEU A 243 -6.69 -2.69 -11.52
CA LEU A 243 -7.08 -3.57 -10.42
C LEU A 243 -7.32 -5.01 -10.91
N ALA A 244 -8.07 -5.19 -12.00
CA ALA A 244 -8.35 -6.52 -12.56
C ALA A 244 -7.05 -7.27 -12.93
N THR A 245 -6.15 -6.61 -13.67
CA THR A 245 -4.85 -7.19 -14.05
C THR A 245 -4.03 -7.63 -12.83
N ILE A 246 -3.89 -6.75 -11.84
CA ILE A 246 -3.10 -7.03 -10.64
C ILE A 246 -3.78 -8.08 -9.76
N ASP A 247 -5.10 -8.06 -9.66
CA ASP A 247 -5.89 -9.02 -8.91
C ASP A 247 -5.73 -10.43 -9.51
N GLU A 248 -5.64 -10.56 -10.84
CA GLU A 248 -5.32 -11.81 -11.53
C GLU A 248 -3.89 -12.28 -11.28
N GLN A 249 -2.90 -11.38 -11.35
CA GLN A 249 -1.50 -11.67 -11.04
C GLN A 249 -1.33 -12.14 -9.59
N ALA A 250 -1.93 -11.42 -8.63
CA ALA A 250 -1.95 -11.79 -7.22
C ALA A 250 -2.57 -13.17 -6.99
N ALA A 251 -3.68 -13.47 -7.69
CA ALA A 251 -4.28 -14.79 -7.63
C ALA A 251 -3.34 -15.89 -8.17
N ALA A 252 -2.59 -15.61 -9.23
CA ALA A 252 -1.62 -16.55 -9.78
C ALA A 252 -0.47 -16.84 -8.80
N VAL A 253 0.07 -15.80 -8.14
CA VAL A 253 1.10 -15.95 -7.10
C VAL A 253 0.60 -16.83 -5.95
N LEU A 254 -0.61 -16.54 -5.44
CA LEU A 254 -1.21 -17.29 -4.33
C LEU A 254 -1.57 -18.75 -4.71
N ARG A 255 -1.99 -19.01 -5.95
CA ARG A 255 -2.24 -20.39 -6.44
C ARG A 255 -0.97 -21.23 -6.44
N ARG A 256 0.19 -20.62 -6.69
CA ARG A 256 1.51 -21.27 -6.63
C ARG A 256 2.04 -21.45 -5.19
N GLY A 257 1.25 -21.07 -4.18
CA GLY A 257 1.64 -21.20 -2.77
C GLY A 257 2.66 -20.16 -2.31
N GLN A 258 2.94 -19.12 -3.11
CA GLN A 258 3.87 -18.06 -2.74
C GLN A 258 3.14 -16.98 -1.92
N PRO A 259 3.65 -16.60 -0.74
CA PRO A 259 3.02 -15.55 0.06
C PRO A 259 3.21 -14.18 -0.58
N ILE A 260 2.19 -13.34 -0.48
CA ILE A 260 2.25 -11.92 -0.91
C ILE A 260 2.54 -11.01 0.27
N SER A 261 1.92 -11.28 1.42
CA SER A 261 2.18 -10.55 2.67
C SER A 261 3.30 -11.20 3.46
N MET A 262 4.08 -10.41 4.20
CA MET A 262 5.08 -10.96 5.12
C MET A 262 4.39 -11.84 6.16
N PRO A 263 5.04 -12.94 6.61
CA PRO A 263 4.56 -13.65 7.78
C PRO A 263 4.51 -12.69 8.97
N PRO A 264 3.61 -12.94 9.94
CA PRO A 264 3.74 -12.37 11.27
C PRO A 264 5.20 -12.50 11.71
N SER A 265 5.88 -11.38 11.95
CA SER A 265 7.21 -11.41 12.55
C SER A 265 7.12 -12.24 13.81
N GLY A 266 8.01 -13.21 14.02
CA GLY A 266 8.01 -14.13 15.16
C GLY A 266 7.85 -13.40 16.48
N VAL A 267 6.60 -13.26 16.91
CA VAL A 267 6.16 -12.80 18.21
C VAL A 267 5.71 -14.08 18.91
N ASP A 268 6.32 -14.34 20.07
CA ASP A 268 6.04 -15.51 20.89
C ASP A 268 4.52 -15.75 21.01
N PRO A 269 3.99 -16.91 20.58
CA PRO A 269 2.58 -17.27 20.74
C PRO A 269 2.09 -17.26 22.21
N ARG A 270 3.02 -17.25 23.18
CA ARG A 270 2.75 -17.16 24.63
C ARG A 270 2.74 -15.74 25.16
N ALA A 271 3.12 -14.75 24.35
CA ALA A 271 2.87 -13.36 24.67
C ALA A 271 1.36 -13.13 24.57
N GLY A 272 0.66 -13.18 25.72
CA GLY A 272 -0.75 -12.85 25.80
C GLY A 272 -1.07 -11.46 25.19
N PRO A 273 -2.34 -11.01 25.20
CA PRO A 273 -2.78 -9.78 24.54
C PRO A 273 -1.94 -8.51 24.86
N HIS A 274 -1.21 -8.52 25.98
CA HIS A 274 -0.38 -7.43 26.50
C HIS A 274 1.12 -7.52 26.16
N GLY A 275 1.57 -8.59 25.50
CA GLY A 275 2.96 -8.79 25.08
C GLY A 275 3.26 -8.38 23.64
N ARG A 276 2.26 -7.89 22.90
CA ARG A 276 2.40 -7.38 21.53
C ARG A 276 3.19 -6.06 21.53
N SER A 277 4.50 -6.16 21.33
CA SER A 277 5.42 -5.03 21.24
C SER A 277 5.06 -4.14 20.05
N GLY A 278 4.36 -3.05 20.34
CA GLY A 278 3.98 -1.99 19.39
C GLY A 278 2.80 -1.15 19.90
N VAL A 279 1.92 -1.74 20.72
CA VAL A 279 0.72 -1.09 21.29
C VAL A 279 0.91 -0.75 22.78
N ARG A 280 2.15 -0.60 23.23
CA ARG A 280 2.46 -0.39 24.67
C ARG A 280 2.18 1.02 25.20
N ALA A 281 1.64 1.92 24.37
CA ALA A 281 1.12 3.21 24.78
C ALA A 281 -0.11 3.61 23.94
N ALA A 282 -1.07 2.69 23.78
CA ALA A 282 -2.32 3.08 23.11
C ALA A 282 -3.05 4.13 23.95
N HIS A 283 -3.33 5.28 23.34
CA HIS A 283 -4.08 6.35 23.99
C HIS A 283 -5.56 5.98 24.22
N ARG A 284 -6.06 4.91 23.57
CA ARG A 284 -7.46 4.49 23.61
C ARG A 284 -7.64 2.99 23.38
N ARG A 285 -8.84 2.50 23.66
CA ARG A 285 -9.35 1.19 23.20
C ARG A 285 -10.07 1.35 21.86
N SER A 286 -10.07 0.31 21.03
CA SER A 286 -10.81 0.25 19.78
C SER A 286 -11.57 -1.07 19.72
N GLU A 287 -12.89 -1.03 19.73
CA GLU A 287 -13.74 -2.23 19.63
C GLU A 287 -13.43 -3.03 18.36
N PHE A 288 -13.10 -2.34 17.26
CA PHE A 288 -12.70 -2.99 16.01
C PHE A 288 -11.43 -3.81 16.20
N VAL A 289 -10.38 -3.20 16.76
CA VAL A 289 -9.09 -3.88 17.00
C VAL A 289 -9.25 -4.99 18.03
N GLU A 290 -9.98 -4.75 19.12
CA GLU A 290 -10.27 -5.76 20.14
C GLU A 290 -11.04 -6.95 19.55
N THR A 291 -12.08 -6.69 18.75
CA THR A 291 -12.86 -7.75 18.07
C THR A 291 -12.00 -8.55 17.10
N LEU A 292 -11.11 -7.89 16.34
CA LEU A 292 -10.21 -8.57 15.40
C LEU A 292 -9.31 -9.56 16.14
N TRP A 293 -8.80 -9.16 17.31
CA TRP A 293 -7.82 -9.91 18.08
C TRP A 293 -8.40 -10.80 19.18
N ALA A 294 -9.71 -10.79 19.38
CA ALA A 294 -10.41 -11.69 20.30
C ALA A 294 -10.37 -13.16 19.86
N TYR A 295 -9.97 -13.44 18.61
CA TYR A 295 -9.90 -14.78 18.06
C TYR A 295 -8.46 -15.32 18.08
N ASP A 296 -8.26 -16.42 18.80
CA ASP A 296 -6.98 -17.12 18.82
C ASP A 296 -6.56 -17.59 17.42
N GLY A 297 -5.30 -17.38 17.08
CA GLY A 297 -4.72 -17.77 15.78
C GLY A 297 -5.22 -16.96 14.58
N VAL A 298 -5.99 -15.88 14.78
CA VAL A 298 -6.51 -15.04 13.69
C VAL A 298 -5.42 -14.48 12.79
N GLU A 299 -4.25 -14.16 13.34
CA GLU A 299 -3.13 -13.62 12.57
C GLU A 299 -2.62 -14.63 11.54
N MET A 300 -2.36 -15.85 11.98
CA MET A 300 -1.94 -16.95 11.12
C MET A 300 -3.05 -17.33 10.13
N ALA A 301 -4.31 -17.31 10.55
CA ALA A 301 -5.43 -17.59 9.66
C ALA A 301 -5.57 -16.55 8.55
N LEU A 302 -5.43 -15.27 8.87
CA LEU A 302 -5.43 -14.18 7.88
C LEU A 302 -4.20 -14.27 6.97
N TYR A 303 -3.04 -14.64 7.53
CA TYR A 303 -1.83 -14.88 6.75
C TYR A 303 -2.04 -16.00 5.72
N HIS A 304 -2.75 -17.08 6.04
CA HIS A 304 -2.99 -18.18 5.10
C HIS A 304 -4.25 -18.03 4.23
N ASP A 305 -5.18 -17.14 4.56
CA ASP A 305 -6.40 -16.92 3.77
C ASP A 305 -6.10 -16.18 2.46
N ARG A 306 -6.03 -16.92 1.35
CA ARG A 306 -5.76 -16.37 0.02
C ARG A 306 -6.72 -15.23 -0.38
N PRO A 307 -8.05 -15.31 -0.16
CA PRO A 307 -8.96 -14.20 -0.45
C PRO A 307 -8.65 -12.93 0.35
N PHE A 308 -8.21 -13.07 1.60
CA PHE A 308 -7.75 -11.94 2.41
C PHE A 308 -6.42 -11.37 1.89
N GLN A 309 -5.40 -12.22 1.65
CA GLN A 309 -4.11 -11.78 1.11
C GLN A 309 -4.27 -11.00 -0.20
N ARG A 310 -5.12 -11.48 -1.11
CA ARG A 310 -5.41 -10.83 -2.40
C ARG A 310 -5.98 -9.43 -2.21
N ARG A 311 -7.00 -9.28 -1.35
CA ARG A 311 -7.60 -7.97 -1.04
C ARG A 311 -6.62 -7.03 -0.33
N ARG A 312 -5.85 -7.54 0.63
CA ARG A 312 -4.82 -6.78 1.33
C ARG A 312 -3.74 -6.26 0.36
N ALA A 313 -3.34 -7.07 -0.61
CA ALA A 313 -2.39 -6.65 -1.64
C ALA A 313 -2.92 -5.45 -2.44
N LEU A 314 -4.16 -5.49 -2.91
CA LEU A 314 -4.76 -4.37 -3.67
C LEU A 314 -4.84 -3.08 -2.84
N VAL A 315 -5.17 -3.16 -1.55
CA VAL A 315 -5.17 -1.99 -0.65
C VAL A 315 -3.78 -1.41 -0.48
N ASN A 316 -2.76 -2.25 -0.28
CA ASN A 316 -1.37 -1.78 -0.17
C ASN A 316 -0.88 -1.12 -1.46
N LEU A 317 -1.27 -1.65 -2.62
CA LEU A 317 -0.91 -1.09 -3.93
C LEU A 317 -1.68 0.22 -4.20
N LEU A 318 -2.92 0.37 -3.75
CA LEU A 318 -3.59 1.67 -3.72
C LEU A 318 -2.75 2.69 -2.94
N TYR A 319 -2.21 2.32 -1.78
CA TYR A 319 -1.38 3.25 -0.98
C TYR A 319 -0.07 3.62 -1.66
N GLU A 320 0.53 2.71 -2.43
CA GLU A 320 1.67 3.04 -3.30
C GLU A 320 1.25 4.12 -4.31
N LEU A 321 0.12 3.98 -4.99
CA LEU A 321 -0.42 4.99 -5.93
C LEU A 321 -0.69 6.33 -5.23
N VAL A 322 -1.31 6.32 -4.04
CA VAL A 322 -1.54 7.52 -3.23
C VAL A 322 -0.22 8.26 -2.93
N ALA A 323 0.84 7.53 -2.56
CA ALA A 323 2.15 8.13 -2.35
C ALA A 323 2.75 8.75 -3.63
N ALA A 324 2.54 8.13 -4.80
CA ALA A 324 2.94 8.72 -6.08
C ALA A 324 2.16 9.99 -6.44
N LEU A 325 0.95 10.17 -5.91
CA LEU A 325 0.14 11.38 -6.08
C LEU A 325 0.50 12.51 -5.10
N ALA A 326 1.59 12.36 -4.34
CA ALA A 326 2.11 13.31 -3.35
C ALA A 326 1.31 13.40 -2.04
N PHE A 327 0.40 12.45 -1.79
CA PHE A 327 -0.29 12.38 -0.51
C PHE A 327 0.60 11.80 0.56
N THR A 328 0.53 12.39 1.75
CA THR A 328 1.26 11.98 2.93
C THR A 328 0.63 10.73 3.57
N PRO A 329 1.36 10.05 4.48
CA PRO A 329 0.75 9.01 5.30
C PRO A 329 -0.48 9.50 6.08
N ILE A 330 -0.53 10.77 6.49
CA ILE A 330 -1.68 11.35 7.19
C ILE A 330 -2.89 11.49 6.26
N ASP A 331 -2.68 11.94 5.03
CA ASP A 331 -3.75 12.04 4.03
C ASP A 331 -4.33 10.66 3.72
N ARG A 332 -3.47 9.64 3.56
CA ARG A 332 -3.91 8.24 3.41
C ARG A 332 -4.84 7.80 4.53
N GLN A 333 -4.49 8.11 5.79
CA GLN A 333 -5.33 7.75 6.93
C GLN A 333 -6.62 8.58 6.98
N THR A 334 -6.57 9.84 6.56
CA THR A 334 -7.75 10.71 6.38
C THR A 334 -8.72 10.10 5.36
N PHE A 335 -8.22 9.65 4.21
CA PHE A 335 -9.04 8.99 3.19
C PHE A 335 -9.62 7.67 3.69
N CYS A 336 -8.84 6.87 4.40
CA CYS A 336 -9.37 5.66 5.05
C CYS A 336 -10.53 6.01 5.98
N HIS A 337 -10.34 7.01 6.85
CA HIS A 337 -11.36 7.49 7.78
C HIS A 337 -12.63 7.95 7.07
N HIS A 338 -12.48 8.88 6.12
CA HIS A 338 -13.59 9.43 5.35
C HIS A 338 -14.40 8.34 4.66
N ILE A 339 -13.72 7.38 4.00
CA ILE A 339 -14.40 6.36 3.22
C ILE A 339 -15.13 5.37 4.11
N PHE A 340 -14.51 4.85 5.18
CA PHE A 340 -15.20 3.88 6.02
C PHE A 340 -16.39 4.53 6.76
N ARG A 341 -16.25 5.78 7.24
CA ARG A 341 -17.35 6.52 7.88
C ARG A 341 -18.47 6.83 6.90
N ALA A 342 -18.14 7.26 5.69
CA ALA A 342 -19.14 7.50 4.65
C ALA A 342 -19.95 6.24 4.34
N VAL A 343 -19.30 5.06 4.31
CA VAL A 343 -19.98 3.78 4.10
C VAL A 343 -20.89 3.40 5.27
N GLU A 344 -20.42 3.56 6.52
CA GLU A 344 -21.24 3.29 7.71
C GLU A 344 -22.50 4.17 7.73
N ASP A 345 -22.34 5.48 7.53
CA ASP A 345 -23.44 6.44 7.54
C ASP A 345 -24.42 6.23 6.38
N ARG A 346 -23.90 5.97 5.18
CA ARG A 346 -24.72 5.85 3.97
C ARG A 346 -25.45 4.51 3.87
N GLU A 347 -24.79 3.41 4.23
CA GLU A 347 -25.39 2.07 4.16
C GLU A 347 -26.08 1.68 5.48
N GLY A 348 -26.02 2.53 6.52
CA GLY A 348 -26.62 2.25 7.83
C GLY A 348 -26.04 1.01 8.49
N CYS A 349 -24.74 0.79 8.36
CA CYS A 349 -24.06 -0.44 8.79
C CYS A 349 -22.91 -0.16 9.76
N ASP A 350 -22.51 -1.17 10.52
CA ASP A 350 -21.27 -1.15 11.30
C ASP A 350 -20.26 -2.13 10.69
N LEU A 351 -19.13 -1.59 10.21
CA LEU A 351 -18.08 -2.41 9.60
C LEU A 351 -17.37 -3.30 10.63
N THR A 352 -17.45 -3.00 11.93
CA THR A 352 -17.00 -3.92 12.99
C THR A 352 -17.88 -5.16 13.02
N ALA A 353 -19.21 -5.01 12.96
CA ALA A 353 -20.13 -6.13 12.84
C ALA A 353 -19.91 -6.94 11.55
N VAL A 354 -19.67 -6.27 10.40
CA VAL A 354 -19.32 -6.95 9.13
C VAL A 354 -18.05 -7.77 9.29
N MET A 355 -17.01 -7.23 9.91
CA MET A 355 -15.77 -7.96 10.20
C MET A 355 -16.04 -9.15 11.14
N ARG A 356 -16.76 -8.94 12.25
CA ARG A 356 -17.11 -9.95 13.25
C ARG A 356 -17.80 -11.16 12.62
N HIS A 357 -18.71 -10.93 11.67
CA HIS A 357 -19.39 -11.99 10.91
C HIS A 357 -18.44 -12.77 9.98
N ASN A 358 -17.40 -12.12 9.46
CA ASN A 358 -16.51 -12.70 8.46
C ASN A 358 -15.30 -13.45 9.05
N ILE A 359 -14.81 -13.06 10.23
CA ILE A 359 -13.64 -13.68 10.87
C ILE A 359 -13.82 -15.19 11.07
N PRO A 360 -14.94 -15.71 11.61
CA PRO A 360 -15.13 -17.16 11.75
C PRO A 360 -15.01 -17.93 10.43
N ARG A 361 -15.45 -17.33 9.32
CA ARG A 361 -15.33 -17.93 7.97
C ARG A 361 -13.89 -17.97 7.49
N VAL A 362 -13.09 -16.94 7.79
CA VAL A 362 -11.65 -16.92 7.51
C VAL A 362 -10.95 -18.03 8.30
N LEU A 363 -11.22 -18.11 9.59
CA LEU A 363 -10.65 -19.15 10.47
C LEU A 363 -10.98 -20.55 9.95
N GLN A 364 -12.23 -20.79 9.58
CA GLN A 364 -12.66 -22.08 9.03
C GLN A 364 -11.91 -22.43 7.74
N ARG A 365 -11.86 -21.52 6.77
CA ARG A 365 -11.12 -21.74 5.51
C ARG A 365 -9.64 -22.01 5.74
N SER A 366 -9.01 -21.31 6.68
CA SER A 366 -7.61 -21.53 7.00
C SER A 366 -7.36 -22.91 7.62
N ARG A 367 -8.27 -23.40 8.47
CA ARG A 367 -8.19 -24.76 9.02
C ARG A 367 -8.35 -25.81 7.94
N ASP A 368 -9.30 -25.60 7.03
CA ASP A 368 -9.57 -26.54 5.93
C ASP A 368 -8.43 -26.59 4.89
N ALA A 369 -7.64 -25.51 4.78
CA ALA A 369 -6.51 -25.40 3.86
C ALA A 369 -5.19 -25.98 4.40
N LEU A 370 -5.09 -26.24 5.71
CA LEU A 370 -3.92 -26.90 6.30
C LEU A 370 -3.98 -28.41 6.00
N PRO A 371 -2.89 -29.04 5.54
CA PRO A 371 -2.84 -30.49 5.39
C PRO A 371 -3.24 -31.18 6.70
N ARG A 372 -4.15 -32.16 6.65
CA ARG A 372 -4.56 -32.96 7.82
C ARG A 372 -3.44 -33.87 8.36
N ASP A 373 -2.28 -33.91 7.70
CA ASP A 373 -1.14 -34.75 8.06
C ASP A 373 -0.24 -34.08 9.10
N ALA A 374 -0.76 -34.03 10.34
CA ALA A 374 0.06 -33.97 11.55
C ALA A 374 -0.66 -34.65 12.73
N GLY A 375 -1.41 -35.72 12.47
CA GLY A 375 -2.11 -36.48 13.51
C GLY A 375 -1.75 -37.97 13.46
N ALA A 376 -0.72 -38.38 14.22
CA ALA A 376 -0.65 -39.65 14.95
C ALA A 376 0.72 -39.84 15.66
N GLY A 377 1.08 -38.93 16.56
CA GLY A 377 1.99 -39.26 17.65
C GLY A 377 1.14 -39.74 18.82
N ALA A 378 1.02 -41.06 19.00
CA ALA A 378 0.25 -41.69 20.07
C ALA A 378 0.60 -41.12 21.46
N PRO A 379 -0.36 -41.04 22.40
CA PRO A 379 -0.03 -40.70 23.79
C PRO A 379 0.89 -41.78 24.35
N ALA A 380 2.03 -41.36 24.87
CA ALA A 380 2.95 -42.22 25.60
C ALA A 380 2.18 -42.96 26.71
N THR A 381 2.18 -44.28 26.61
CA THR A 381 1.73 -45.21 27.64
C THR A 381 2.39 -44.86 28.98
N ALA A 382 1.56 -44.75 30.01
CA ALA A 382 1.97 -44.61 31.40
C ALA A 382 3.01 -45.67 31.77
N LYS A 383 4.13 -45.24 32.36
CA LYS A 383 4.99 -46.15 33.12
C LYS A 383 4.31 -46.51 34.43
N PRO A 384 4.29 -47.79 34.85
CA PRO A 384 3.84 -48.16 36.17
C PRO A 384 4.82 -47.62 37.22
N THR A 385 4.25 -47.11 38.30
CA THR A 385 4.91 -46.89 39.58
C THR A 385 5.49 -48.20 40.08
N ASP A 386 6.81 -48.23 40.30
CA ASP A 386 7.43 -49.25 41.14
C ASP A 386 7.99 -48.57 42.39
N SER A 387 7.28 -48.82 43.48
CA SER A 387 7.67 -48.56 44.86
C SER A 387 8.45 -49.77 45.36
N GLY A 388 9.69 -49.58 45.81
CA GLY A 388 10.47 -50.68 46.37
C GLY A 388 11.76 -50.24 47.04
N SER A 389 11.63 -49.85 48.30
CA SER A 389 12.70 -49.57 49.25
C SER A 389 13.49 -50.81 49.66
N GLY A 390 14.80 -50.66 49.83
CA GLY A 390 15.51 -51.08 51.05
C GLY A 390 16.06 -52.51 51.17
N ALA A 391 17.32 -52.55 51.62
CA ALA A 391 18.16 -53.66 52.06
C ALA A 391 18.92 -54.44 50.97
#